data_AF-A0A4P9WUC2-F1
#
_entry.id   AF-A0A4P9WUC2-F1
#
_cell.length_a   1.000
_cell.length_b   1.000
_cell.length_c   1.000
_cell.angle_alpha   90.00
_cell.angle_beta   90.00
_cell.angle_gamma   90.00
#
_symmetry.space_group_name_H-M   'P 1'
#
loop_
_entity.id
_entity.type
_entity.pdbx_description
1 polymer ?
#
loop_
_entity_poly.entity_id
_entity_poly.type
_entity_poly.pdbx_seq_one_letter_code
_entity_poly.pdbx_strand_id
1 'polypeptide(L)'
;NPHIPQYIAQAPWYYGIDHATLKHQRKTVDSQEWSTDNISHAQELNHWYRRGEKAGAATTYRPGACTNCGAITHKTKDCVERPRRVGAKWDASRGIEADEVVQDIRLGFEAKRDRWNGYDPREF
;
A
#
# COMPACT_ATOMS: atom_id res chain seq x y z
N ASN A 1 5.82 -35.63 20.03
CA ASN A 1 5.56 -36.76 19.10
C ASN A 1 6.87 -37.50 18.90
N PRO A 2 6.98 -38.77 19.35
CA PRO A 2 8.20 -39.58 19.23
C PRO A 2 8.69 -39.84 17.80
N HIS A 3 7.85 -39.60 16.79
CA HIS A 3 8.17 -39.84 15.38
C HIS A 3 8.80 -38.63 14.66
N ILE A 4 9.02 -37.50 15.35
CA ILE A 4 9.70 -36.34 14.74
C ILE A 4 11.20 -36.66 14.65
N PRO A 5 11.83 -36.54 13.47
CA PRO A 5 13.26 -36.76 13.31
C PRO A 5 14.08 -35.89 14.27
N GLN A 6 15.19 -36.44 14.79
CA GLN A 6 16.02 -35.79 15.81
C GLN A 6 16.51 -34.39 15.39
N TYR A 7 16.86 -34.21 14.12
CA TYR A 7 17.35 -32.92 13.60
C TYR A 7 16.27 -31.81 13.57
N ILE A 8 14.98 -32.17 13.59
CA ILE A 8 13.87 -31.21 13.69
C ILE A 8 13.57 -30.88 15.15
N ALA A 9 13.61 -31.91 16.01
CA ALA A 9 13.24 -31.80 17.42
C ALA A 9 14.32 -31.13 18.29
N GLN A 10 15.60 -31.27 17.94
CA GLN A 10 16.69 -30.68 18.70
C GLN A 10 16.78 -29.17 18.42
N ALA A 11 16.69 -28.36 19.48
CA ALA A 11 16.87 -26.92 19.38
C ALA A 11 18.34 -26.58 19.05
N PRO A 12 18.61 -25.69 18.08
CA PRO A 12 19.97 -25.23 17.79
C PRO A 12 20.58 -24.41 18.94
N TRP A 13 21.92 -24.39 19.01
CA TRP A 13 22.67 -23.72 20.09
C TRP A 13 22.31 -22.23 20.28
N TYR A 14 21.98 -21.51 19.20
CA TYR A 14 21.65 -20.09 19.24
C TYR A 14 20.26 -19.80 19.83
N TYR A 15 19.43 -20.83 20.04
CA TYR A 15 18.10 -20.69 20.61
C TYR A 15 18.12 -20.68 22.15
N GLY A 16 19.24 -21.07 22.78
CA GLY A 16 19.46 -20.96 24.22
C GLY A 16 18.57 -21.85 25.10
N ILE A 17 18.06 -22.95 24.55
CA ILE A 17 17.18 -23.89 25.25
C ILE A 17 17.73 -25.32 25.17
N ASP A 18 18.00 -25.91 26.34
CA ASP A 18 18.54 -27.27 26.46
C ASP A 18 17.47 -28.35 26.75
N HIS A 19 16.18 -27.99 26.79
CA HIS A 19 15.08 -28.95 26.95
C HIS A 19 14.35 -29.22 25.64
N ALA A 20 13.73 -30.41 25.53
CA ALA A 20 12.96 -30.80 24.36
C ALA A 20 11.80 -29.82 24.09
N THR A 21 11.91 -29.05 23.02
CA THR A 21 10.94 -28.02 22.63
C THR A 21 10.81 -27.95 21.11
N LEU A 22 9.65 -27.48 20.64
CA LEU A 22 9.42 -27.14 19.23
C LEU A 22 9.19 -25.63 19.05
N LYS A 23 9.56 -24.82 20.04
CA LYS A 23 9.40 -23.36 19.97
C LYS A 23 10.24 -22.74 18.84
N HIS A 24 11.42 -23.29 18.54
CA HIS A 24 12.27 -22.84 17.43
C HIS A 24 11.69 -23.14 16.05
N GLN A 25 10.72 -24.06 15.96
CA GLN A 25 10.00 -24.37 14.73
C GLN A 25 8.75 -23.48 14.53
N ARG A 26 8.37 -22.67 15.53
CA ARG A 26 7.27 -21.72 15.38
C ARG A 26 7.75 -20.51 14.58
N LYS A 27 6.85 -19.95 13.76
CA LYS A 27 7.10 -18.70 13.03
C LYS A 27 7.51 -17.62 14.03
N THR A 28 8.67 -17.01 13.82
CA THR A 28 9.20 -15.94 14.67
C THR A 28 8.64 -14.59 14.25
N VAL A 29 8.63 -13.62 15.17
CA VAL A 29 8.15 -12.26 14.91
C VAL A 29 8.95 -11.57 13.80
N ASP A 30 10.26 -11.84 13.69
CA ASP A 30 11.10 -11.23 12.64
C ASP A 30 10.78 -11.80 11.24
N SER A 31 10.51 -13.12 11.16
CA SER A 31 9.96 -13.72 9.93
C SER A 31 8.54 -13.20 9.63
N GLN A 32 7.90 -12.60 10.63
CA GLN A 32 6.59 -12.02 10.57
C GLN A 32 6.60 -10.61 9.96
N GLU A 33 7.66 -9.82 10.18
CA GLU A 33 7.77 -8.49 9.56
C GLU A 33 8.16 -8.54 8.08
N TRP A 34 8.94 -9.55 7.67
CA TRP A 34 9.39 -9.72 6.29
C TRP A 34 8.37 -10.40 5.37
N SER A 35 7.56 -11.34 5.87
CA SER A 35 6.55 -11.98 5.01
C SER A 35 5.33 -11.07 4.89
N THR A 36 4.92 -10.76 3.67
CA THR A 36 3.66 -10.07 3.35
C THR A 36 2.43 -10.73 3.98
N ASP A 37 2.56 -11.99 4.40
CA ASP A 37 1.54 -12.85 4.99
C ASP A 37 1.15 -12.47 6.44
N ASN A 38 1.63 -11.34 6.98
CA ASN A 38 1.27 -10.87 8.34
C ASN A 38 0.54 -9.55 8.36
N ILE A 39 0.19 -9.03 7.20
CA ILE A 39 -0.97 -8.17 7.13
C ILE A 39 -2.13 -9.07 7.53
N SER A 40 -2.83 -8.71 8.60
CA SER A 40 -3.98 -9.53 9.02
C SER A 40 -4.88 -9.70 7.80
N HIS A 41 -5.39 -10.91 7.55
CA HIS A 41 -6.23 -11.17 6.38
C HIS A 41 -7.41 -10.17 6.28
N ALA A 42 -7.87 -9.67 7.44
CA ALA A 42 -8.85 -8.61 7.56
C ALA A 42 -8.37 -7.22 7.06
N GLN A 43 -7.10 -6.87 7.27
CA GLN A 43 -6.48 -5.68 6.70
C GLN A 43 -6.23 -5.82 5.19
N GLU A 44 -5.94 -7.02 4.69
CA GLU A 44 -5.76 -7.26 3.25
C GLU A 44 -7.06 -7.10 2.46
N LEU A 45 -8.18 -7.59 2.99
CA LEU A 45 -9.46 -7.59 2.28
C LEU A 45 -10.20 -6.24 2.32
N ASN A 46 -10.06 -5.48 3.41
CA ASN A 46 -10.82 -4.23 3.59
C ASN A 46 -10.04 -2.97 3.22
N HIS A 47 -8.75 -3.07 2.90
CA HIS A 47 -7.91 -1.91 2.60
C HIS A 47 -7.51 -1.87 1.12
N TRP A 48 -8.25 -1.07 0.34
CA TRP A 48 -7.97 -0.83 -1.06
C TRP A 48 -7.78 0.66 -1.35
N TYR A 49 -7.16 0.99 -2.49
CA TYR A 49 -6.92 2.38 -2.90
C TYR A 49 -8.24 3.16 -2.98
N ARG A 50 -8.29 4.32 -2.31
CA ARG A 50 -9.44 5.24 -2.41
C ARG A 50 -9.43 5.96 -3.76
N ARG A 51 -10.03 5.33 -4.77
CA ARG A 51 -10.12 5.87 -6.13
C ARG A 51 -11.04 7.08 -6.17
N GLY A 52 -10.60 8.13 -6.86
CA GLY A 52 -11.39 9.34 -7.06
C GLY A 52 -11.48 10.27 -5.84
N GLU A 53 -10.89 9.89 -4.70
CA GLU A 53 -10.80 10.77 -3.55
C GLU A 53 -9.74 11.84 -3.83
N LYS A 54 -10.18 13.09 -3.85
CA LYS A 54 -9.32 14.26 -3.98
C LYS A 54 -9.29 15.00 -2.65
N ALA A 55 -8.11 15.48 -2.26
CA ALA A 55 -7.94 16.49 -1.22
C ALA A 55 -8.49 17.84 -1.70
N GLY A 56 -8.43 18.88 -0.87
CA GLY A 56 -8.90 20.21 -1.27
C GLY A 56 -8.15 20.78 -2.48
N ALA A 57 -8.85 21.57 -3.30
CA ALA A 57 -8.23 22.34 -4.37
C ALA A 57 -7.55 23.59 -3.81
N ALA A 58 -6.35 23.90 -4.33
CA ALA A 58 -5.69 25.16 -4.06
C ALA A 58 -6.32 26.29 -4.89
N THR A 59 -6.31 27.51 -4.37
CA THR A 59 -6.80 28.70 -5.11
C THR A 59 -5.71 29.34 -5.98
N THR A 60 -4.43 29.10 -5.64
CA THR A 60 -3.27 29.67 -6.33
C THR A 60 -2.24 28.60 -6.66
N TYR A 61 -1.49 28.79 -7.76
CA TYR A 61 -0.47 27.83 -8.19
C TYR A 61 0.66 27.72 -7.15
N ARG A 62 1.05 26.49 -6.81
CA ARG A 62 2.13 26.19 -5.87
C ARG A 62 3.40 25.78 -6.64
N PRO A 63 4.60 26.22 -6.22
CA PRO A 63 5.83 25.78 -6.84
C PRO A 63 5.98 24.25 -6.70
N GLY A 64 6.34 23.57 -7.79
CA GLY A 64 6.43 22.11 -7.84
C GLY A 64 5.15 21.39 -8.29
N ALA A 65 4.02 22.10 -8.40
CA ALA A 65 2.79 21.53 -8.92
C ALA A 65 2.82 21.35 -10.46
N CYS A 66 1.98 20.44 -10.95
CA CYS A 66 1.77 20.18 -12.37
C CYS A 66 1.49 21.49 -13.12
N THR A 67 2.26 21.76 -14.17
CA THR A 67 2.12 23.01 -14.92
C THR A 67 0.84 23.08 -15.75
N ASN A 68 0.20 21.94 -16.01
CA ASN A 68 -1.06 21.84 -16.76
C ASN A 68 -2.27 22.10 -15.86
N CYS A 69 -2.53 21.23 -14.87
CA CYS A 69 -3.74 21.26 -14.05
C CYS A 69 -3.56 21.94 -12.68
N GLY A 70 -2.33 22.07 -12.18
CA GLY A 70 -2.03 22.72 -10.89
C GLY A 70 -2.07 21.81 -9.66
N ALA A 71 -2.36 20.52 -9.80
CA ALA A 71 -2.23 19.54 -8.72
C ALA A 71 -0.75 19.25 -8.39
N ILE A 72 -0.42 18.99 -7.13
CA ILE A 72 0.97 18.74 -6.69
C ILE A 72 1.38 17.27 -6.73
N THR A 73 0.42 16.36 -6.90
CA THR A 73 0.62 14.92 -6.76
C THR A 73 1.33 14.25 -7.93
N HIS A 74 1.32 14.88 -9.10
CA HIS A 74 1.90 14.34 -10.32
C HIS A 74 2.60 15.42 -11.15
N LYS A 75 3.39 14.97 -12.13
CA LYS A 75 4.08 15.85 -13.09
C LYS A 75 3.21 16.06 -14.33
N THR A 76 3.51 17.10 -15.10
CA THR A 76 2.78 17.45 -16.32
C THR A 76 2.69 16.33 -17.35
N LYS A 77 3.71 15.45 -17.42
CA LYS A 77 3.71 14.30 -18.34
C LYS A 77 2.72 13.20 -17.96
N ASP A 78 2.44 13.08 -16.66
CA ASP A 78 1.57 12.06 -16.09
C ASP A 78 0.18 12.64 -15.75
N CYS A 79 -0.12 13.84 -16.27
CA CYS A 79 -1.36 14.53 -16.00
C CYS A 79 -2.52 13.84 -16.72
N VAL A 80 -3.56 13.50 -15.96
CA VAL A 80 -4.79 12.87 -16.47
C VAL A 80 -5.70 13.88 -17.16
N GLU A 81 -5.53 15.17 -16.85
CA GLU A 81 -6.30 16.24 -17.47
C GLU A 81 -5.83 16.55 -18.88
N ARG A 82 -6.78 16.97 -19.71
CA ARG A 82 -6.51 17.38 -21.10
C ARG A 82 -5.39 18.44 -21.13
N PRO A 83 -4.36 18.30 -21.97
CA PRO A 83 -3.31 19.31 -22.11
C PRO A 83 -3.89 20.68 -22.49
N ARG A 84 -3.70 21.68 -21.62
CA ARG A 84 -4.15 23.05 -21.81
C ARG A 84 -3.12 23.82 -22.65
N ARG A 85 -3.59 24.70 -23.53
CA ARG A 85 -2.72 25.62 -24.30
C ARG A 85 -1.95 26.57 -23.39
N VAL A 86 -2.63 27.09 -22.37
CA VAL A 86 -2.04 27.88 -21.27
C VAL A 86 -2.33 27.10 -20.00
N GLY A 87 -1.27 26.60 -19.37
CA GLY A 87 -1.40 25.77 -18.17
C GLY A 87 -1.64 26.58 -16.89
N ALA A 88 -2.08 25.89 -15.84
CA ALA A 88 -2.39 26.47 -14.54
C ALA A 88 -1.23 27.26 -13.89
N LYS A 89 0.03 27.00 -14.31
CA LYS A 89 1.19 27.80 -13.89
C LYS A 89 1.09 29.27 -14.29
N TRP A 90 0.55 29.55 -15.48
CA TRP A 90 0.51 30.89 -16.07
C TRP A 90 -0.88 31.52 -15.98
N ASP A 91 -1.92 30.69 -15.92
CA ASP A 91 -3.31 31.12 -15.85
C ASP A 91 -4.05 30.31 -14.78
N ALA A 92 -3.93 30.77 -13.53
CA ALA A 92 -4.64 30.19 -12.39
C ALA A 92 -6.16 30.51 -12.40
N SER A 93 -6.61 31.46 -13.24
CA SER A 93 -8.02 31.87 -13.30
C SER A 93 -8.93 30.79 -13.90
N ARG A 94 -8.36 29.88 -14.69
CA ARG A 94 -9.06 28.70 -15.24
C ARG A 94 -9.28 27.59 -14.22
N GLY A 95 -8.89 27.80 -12.96
CA GLY A 95 -9.03 26.83 -11.89
C GLY A 95 -7.86 25.86 -11.81
N ILE A 96 -7.57 25.46 -10.58
CA ILE A 96 -6.58 24.47 -10.20
C ILE A 96 -7.32 23.22 -9.79
N GLU A 97 -6.88 22.08 -10.32
CA GLU A 97 -7.44 20.80 -9.93
C GLU A 97 -7.07 20.43 -8.49
N ALA A 98 -7.98 19.69 -7.87
CA ALA A 98 -7.79 19.16 -6.53
C ALA A 98 -6.68 18.11 -6.48
N ASP A 99 -5.90 18.10 -5.39
CA ASP A 99 -4.79 17.16 -5.20
C ASP A 99 -5.33 15.73 -4.99
N GLU A 100 -4.64 14.71 -5.50
CA GLU A 100 -5.02 13.31 -5.30
C GLU A 100 -4.56 12.79 -3.92
N VAL A 101 -5.29 11.85 -3.32
CA VAL A 101 -4.84 11.19 -2.09
C VAL A 101 -3.92 10.02 -2.43
N VAL A 102 -2.61 10.22 -2.27
CA VAL A 102 -1.61 9.16 -2.47
C VAL A 102 -1.57 8.24 -1.25
N GLN A 103 -1.72 6.94 -1.48
CA GLN A 103 -1.72 5.90 -0.44
C GLN A 103 -0.64 4.86 -0.74
N ASP A 104 0.09 4.45 0.29
CA ASP A 104 0.97 3.29 0.21
C ASP A 104 0.23 2.08 0.82
N ILE A 105 -0.06 1.08 0.00
CA ILE A 105 -0.74 -0.14 0.42
C ILE A 105 0.18 -1.32 0.16
N ARG A 106 0.58 -1.99 1.24
CA ARG A 106 1.29 -3.27 1.17
C ARG A 106 0.24 -4.39 1.16
N LEU A 107 0.39 -5.34 0.26
CA LEU A 107 -0.54 -6.46 0.08
C LEU A 107 0.26 -7.72 -0.26
N GLY A 108 -0.24 -8.88 0.18
CA GLY A 108 0.24 -10.20 -0.25
C GLY A 108 0.01 -10.49 -1.73
N PHE A 109 0.49 -11.65 -2.20
CA PHE A 109 0.40 -12.05 -3.61
C PHE A 109 -1.05 -12.21 -4.09
N GLU A 110 -1.88 -12.87 -3.27
CA GLU A 110 -3.29 -13.15 -3.56
C GLU A 110 -4.11 -11.86 -3.47
N ALA A 111 -3.95 -11.08 -2.40
CA ALA A 111 -4.63 -9.81 -2.21
C ALA A 111 -4.37 -8.82 -3.36
N LYS A 112 -3.16 -8.75 -3.92
CA LYS A 112 -2.88 -7.90 -5.12
C LYS A 112 -3.64 -8.34 -6.38
N ARG A 113 -4.04 -9.60 -6.47
CA ARG A 113 -4.67 -10.22 -7.65
C ARG A 113 -6.15 -10.48 -7.47
N ASP A 114 -6.70 -10.15 -6.31
CA ASP A 114 -8.12 -10.29 -6.08
C ASP A 114 -8.90 -9.40 -7.06
N ARG A 115 -9.80 -10.03 -7.81
CA ARG A 115 -10.66 -9.36 -8.79
C ARG A 115 -11.68 -8.46 -8.12
N TRP A 116 -12.02 -8.72 -6.86
CA TRP A 116 -13.05 -8.01 -6.11
C TRP A 116 -12.48 -6.90 -5.21
N ASN A 117 -11.22 -6.51 -5.43
CA ASN A 117 -10.58 -5.43 -4.71
C ASN A 117 -11.33 -4.09 -4.85
N GLY A 118 -11.76 -3.54 -3.71
CA GLY A 118 -12.52 -2.29 -3.65
C GLY A 118 -13.96 -2.40 -4.13
N TYR A 119 -14.55 -3.59 -4.08
CA TYR A 119 -15.97 -3.83 -4.32
C TYR A 119 -16.83 -3.23 -3.19
N ASP A 120 -17.92 -2.53 -3.53
CA ASP A 120 -18.92 -2.06 -2.56
C ASP A 120 -20.03 -3.12 -2.42
N PRO A 121 -20.21 -3.74 -1.23
CA PRO A 121 -21.26 -4.74 -1.00
C PRO A 121 -22.69 -4.25 -1.24
N ARG A 122 -22.92 -2.93 -1.39
CA ARG A 122 -24.24 -2.34 -1.70
C ARG A 122 -24.59 -2.39 -3.18
N GLU A 123 -23.66 -2.75 -4.05
CA GLU A 123 -23.89 -2.86 -5.51
C GLU A 123 -24.64 -4.14 -5.91
N PHE A 124 -25.06 -4.96 -4.95
CA PHE A 124 -25.89 -6.17 -5.12
C PHE A 124 -27.23 -6.03 -4.40
#